data_AF-A0A6I0DWA3-F1
#
_entry.id   AF-A0A6I0DWA3-F1
#
_cell.length_a   1.000
_cell.length_b   1.000
_cell.length_c   1.000
_cell.angle_alpha   90.00
_cell.angle_beta   90.00
_cell.angle_gamma   90.00
#
_symmetry.space_group_name_H-M   'P 1'
#
loop_
_entity.id
_entity.type
_entity.pdbx_description
1 polymer ?
#
loop_
_entity_poly.entity_id
_entity_poly.type
_entity_poly.pdbx_seq_one_letter_code
_entity_poly.pdbx_strand_id
1 'polypeptide(L)' 'AVHMVPYKDSLTIPKIEQNICVGCGGCEYVCPAKPWKAIFVEGKTAHARIELEFEEVEETTVDGFGF' A
#
# COMPACT_ATOMS: atom_id res chain seq x y z
N ALA A 1 2.33 0.38 3.79
CA ALA A 1 1.35 -0.44 4.53
C ALA A 1 0.69 -1.51 3.68
N VAL A 2 0.19 -1.16 2.49
CA VAL A 2 -0.41 -2.14 1.56
C VAL A 2 0.52 -2.36 0.37
N HIS A 3 0.68 -3.60 -0.06
CA HIS A 3 1.38 -3.98 -1.30
C HIS A 3 0.67 -5.15 -1.97
N MET A 4 0.82 -5.30 -3.29
CA MET A 4 0.23 -6.42 -4.03
C MET A 4 1.18 -7.62 -3.99
N VAL A 5 0.65 -8.80 -3.73
CA VAL A 5 1.41 -10.06 -3.79
C VAL A 5 0.79 -11.01 -4.84
N PRO A 6 1.58 -11.91 -5.43
CA PRO A 6 1.04 -12.95 -6.31
C PRO A 6 -0.06 -13.74 -5.62
N TYR A 7 -1.14 -13.96 -6.37
CA TYR A 7 -2.24 -14.84 -6.03
C TYR A 7 -2.40 -15.86 -7.16
N LYS A 8 -3.49 -16.62 -7.15
CA LYS A 8 -3.77 -17.70 -8.12
C LYS A 8 -3.52 -17.25 -9.57
N ASP A 9 -2.81 -18.09 -10.31
CA ASP A 9 -2.45 -17.87 -11.71
C ASP A 9 -1.74 -16.52 -11.94
N SER A 10 -2.36 -15.64 -12.72
CA SER A 10 -1.88 -14.29 -13.04
C SER A 10 -2.52 -13.20 -12.17
N LEU A 11 -3.27 -13.57 -11.13
CA LEU A 11 -3.94 -12.63 -10.25
C LEU A 11 -2.98 -12.16 -9.15
N THR A 12 -3.24 -10.97 -8.63
CA THR A 12 -2.58 -10.45 -7.42
C THR A 12 -3.61 -10.06 -6.40
N ILE A 13 -3.25 -10.10 -5.12
CA ILE A 13 -4.10 -9.65 -4.01
C ILE A 13 -3.36 -8.63 -3.15
N PRO A 14 -4.09 -7.66 -2.56
CA PRO A 14 -3.50 -6.76 -1.61
C PRO A 14 -3.16 -7.49 -0.32
N LYS A 15 -1.91 -7.36 0.14
CA LYS A 15 -1.44 -7.77 1.45
C LYS A 15 -1.19 -6.53 2.31
N ILE A 16 -1.62 -6.59 3.57
CA ILE A 16 -1.51 -5.49 4.52
C ILE A 16 -0.47 -5.86 5.58
N GLU A 17 0.50 -4.99 5.79
CA GLU A 17 1.42 -5.07 6.91
C GLU A 17 0.82 -4.27 8.08
N GLN A 18 0.24 -4.98 9.05
CA GLN A 18 -0.55 -4.37 10.13
C GLN A 18 0.29 -3.48 11.06
N ASN A 19 1.57 -3.83 11.24
CA ASN A 19 2.51 -3.11 12.10
C ASN A 19 2.71 -1.65 11.65
N ILE A 20 2.64 -1.42 10.34
CA ILE A 20 2.80 -0.10 9.71
C ILE A 20 1.48 0.47 9.18
N CYS A 21 0.34 -0.06 9.62
CA CYS A 21 -0.98 0.47 9.24
C CYS A 21 -1.50 1.46 10.29
N VAL A 22 -1.70 2.72 9.88
CA VAL A 22 -2.23 3.80 10.74
C VAL A 22 -3.76 3.85 10.80
N GLY A 23 -4.46 3.05 9.99
CA GLY A 23 -5.92 3.03 9.97
C GLY A 23 -6.57 4.21 9.21
N CYS A 24 -5.89 4.81 8.22
CA CYS A 24 -6.42 5.97 7.49
C CYS A 24 -7.51 5.65 6.44
N GLY A 25 -7.70 4.37 6.08
CA GLY A 25 -8.74 3.94 5.13
C GLY A 25 -8.48 4.29 3.65
N GLY A 26 -7.38 4.96 3.30
CA GLY A 26 -7.10 5.37 1.91
C GLY A 26 -7.05 4.20 0.92
N CYS A 27 -6.50 3.05 1.35
CA CYS A 27 -6.44 1.84 0.53
C CYS A 27 -7.82 1.21 0.27
N GLU A 28 -8.74 1.24 1.24
CA GLU A 28 -10.11 0.76 1.08
C GLU A 28 -10.92 1.66 0.15
N TYR A 29 -10.77 2.99 0.31
CA TYR A 29 -11.45 3.96 -0.54
C TYR A 29 -11.08 3.79 -2.01
N VAL A 30 -9.78 3.76 -2.32
CA VAL A 30 -9.27 3.66 -3.70
C VAL A 30 -9.43 2.26 -4.32
N CYS A 31 -9.68 1.23 -3.50
CA CYS A 31 -9.76 -0.15 -3.99
C CYS A 31 -10.85 -0.30 -5.08
N PRO A 32 -10.50 -0.79 -6.29
CA PRO A 32 -11.42 -0.87 -7.42
C PRO A 32 -12.32 -2.11 -7.38
N ALA A 33 -12.08 -3.05 -6.47
CA ALA A 33 -12.84 -4.30 -6.37
C ALA A 33 -14.32 -4.02 -6.06
N LYS A 34 -15.19 -4.71 -6.80
CA LYS A 34 -16.66 -4.62 -6.70
C LYS A 34 -17.27 -6.03 -6.74
N PRO A 35 -18.43 -6.25 -6.10
CA PRO A 35 -19.19 -5.31 -5.26
C PRO A 35 -18.55 -5.08 -3.89
N TRP A 36 -17.66 -5.98 -3.47
CA TRP A 36 -16.96 -5.91 -2.19
C TRP A 36 -15.53 -5.41 -2.38
N LYS A 37 -15.09 -4.56 -1.45
CA LYS A 37 -13.70 -4.11 -1.39
C LYS A 37 -12.79 -5.27 -1.05
N ALA A 38 -11.58 -5.28 -1.60
CA ALA A 38 -10.57 -6.30 -1.30
C ALA A 38 -9.87 -6.07 0.05
N ILE A 39 -10.04 -4.87 0.62
CA ILE A 39 -9.43 -4.43 1.87
C ILE A 39 -10.50 -3.70 2.67
N PHE A 40 -10.59 -4.01 3.96
CA PHE A 40 -11.39 -3.28 4.94
C PHE A 40 -10.47 -2.75 6.04
N VAL A 41 -10.65 -1.49 6.42
CA VAL A 41 -9.82 -0.81 7.41
C VAL A 41 -10.70 -0.33 8.55
N GLU A 42 -10.42 -0.83 9.74
CA GLU A 42 -10.97 -0.28 10.97
C GLU A 42 -10.14 0.93 11.40
N GLY A 43 -10.78 2.09 11.47
CA GLY A 43 -10.15 3.33 11.93
C GLY A 43 -9.67 3.19 13.36
N LYS A 44 -8.41 3.56 13.62
CA LYS A 44 -7.88 3.63 14.99
C LYS A 44 -8.31 4.96 15.63
N THR A 45 -8.60 4.93 16.93
CA THR A 45 -8.99 6.13 17.71
C THR A 45 -7.91 7.22 17.70
N ALA A 46 -6.64 6.83 17.59
CA ALA A 46 -5.52 7.71 17.30
C ALA A 46 -4.68 7.08 16.19
N HIS A 47 -4.21 7.90 15.23
CA HIS A 47 -3.29 7.43 14.20
C HIS A 47 -1.98 6.96 14.84
N ALA A 48 -1.55 5.73 14.52
CA ALA A 48 -0.29 5.19 15.00
C ALA A 48 0.89 5.95 14.37
N ARG A 49 1.94 6.26 15.16
CA ARG A 49 3.24 6.64 14.63
C ARG A 49 4.00 5.36 14.25
N ILE A 50 4.65 5.40 13.11
CA ILE A 50 5.40 4.27 12.56
C ILE A 50 6.83 4.70 12.37
N GLU A 51 7.76 3.83 12.75
CA GLU A 51 9.16 3.92 12.36
C GLU A 51 9.31 3.18 11.03
N LEU A 52 9.71 3.91 10.00
CA LEU A 52 9.99 3.36 8.67
C LEU A 52 11.51 3.31 8.50
N GLU A 53 12.03 2.13 8.22
CA GLU A 53 13.39 1.97 7.72
C GLU A 53 13.36 2.25 6.21
N PHE A 54 14.15 3.22 5.78
CA PHE A 54 14.31 3.54 4.36
C PHE A 54 15.59 2.89 3.87
N GLU A 55 15.48 2.12 2.78
CA GLU A 55 16.65 1.58 2.08
C GLU A 55 17.33 2.71 1.29
N GLU A 56 18.66 2.67 1.15
CA GLU A 56 19.40 3.67 0.37
C GLU A 56 18.95 3.61 -1.09
N VAL A 57 18.35 4.71 -1.57
CA VAL A 57 17.97 4.86 -2.97
C VAL A 57 19.16 5.52 -3.68
N GLU A 58 19.77 4.80 -4.63
CA GLU A 58 20.84 5.36 -5.45
C GLU A 58 20.32 6.54 -6.30
N GLU A 59 20.99 7.68 -6.23
CA GLU A 59 20.68 8.84 -7.07
C GLU A 59 21.06 8.54 -8.53
N THR A 60 20.07 8.16 -9.34
CA THR A 60 20.24 8.05 -10.79
C THR A 60 19.88 9.36 -11.46
N THR A 61 20.77 9.89 -12.31
CA THR A 61 20.47 11.02 -13.20
C THR A 61 19.46 10.56 -14.25
N VAL A 62 18.23 11.05 -14.18
CA VAL A 62 17.22 10.76 -15.21
C VAL A 62 17.41 11.76 -16.35
N ASP A 63 18.21 11.39 -17.34
CA ASP A 63 18.64 12.26 -18.44
C ASP A 63 17.54 12.56 -19.49
N GLY A 64 16.31 12.11 -19.26
CA GLY A 64 15.18 12.40 -20.14
C GLY A 64 13.92 11.66 -19.74
N PHE A 65 12.94 12.39 -19.20
CA PHE A 65 11.55 11.97 -19.28
C PHE A 65 11.09 12.29 -20.70
N GLY A 66 10.98 11.26 -21.56
CA GLY A 66 10.73 11.39 -22.99
C GLY A 66 9.43 12.13 -23.33
N PHE A 67 9.54 13.46 -23.41
CA PHE A 67 8.62 14.40 -24.05
C PHE A 67 9.25 14.89 -25.36
#